data_AF-A0A350AUR6-F1
#
_entry.id   AF-A0A350AUR6-F1
#
_cell.length_a   1.000
_cell.length_b   1.000
_cell.length_c   1.000
_cell.angle_alpha   90.00
_cell.angle_beta   90.00
_cell.angle_gamma   90.00
#
_symmetry.space_group_name_H-M   'P 1'
#
loop_
_entity.id
_entity.type
_entity.pdbx_description
1 polymer ?
#
loop_
_entity_poly.entity_id
_entity_poly.type
_entity_poly.pdbx_seq_one_letter_code
_entity_poly.pdbx_strand_id
1 'polypeptide(L)'
;MKFNSREYHILNLRTLFLKAALLSAVLLTTSSVSAERVARIMYYGASKAAPKTAFVYDQTGASQPVKLGRYHFSDSFEIPSGDIVLKFVSKQLPDDQLLPKGAPGLKIPKEWKKVLIMVSEDLENAVFPITLNA
;
A
#
# COMPACT_ATOMS: atom_id res chain seq x y z
N MET A 1 -13.00 17.70 66.91
CA MET A 1 -13.59 17.17 65.66
C MET A 1 -12.67 16.04 65.18
N LYS A 2 -13.00 14.77 65.49
CA LYS A 2 -12.17 13.61 65.11
C LYS A 2 -12.55 13.20 63.68
N PHE A 3 -11.69 13.53 62.72
CA PHE A 3 -11.87 13.07 61.35
C PHE A 3 -11.57 11.57 61.26
N ASN A 4 -12.53 10.82 60.73
CA ASN A 4 -12.53 9.37 60.69
C ASN A 4 -11.56 8.88 59.59
N SER A 5 -10.44 8.29 60.00
CA SER A 5 -9.35 7.86 59.11
C SER A 5 -9.79 6.89 57.99
N ARG A 6 -10.90 6.15 58.20
CA ARG A 6 -11.47 5.25 57.19
C ARG A 6 -11.99 5.95 55.92
N GLU A 7 -12.45 7.19 56.01
CA GLU A 7 -13.05 7.88 54.84
C GLU A 7 -11.99 8.35 53.83
N TYR A 8 -10.78 8.70 54.31
CA TYR A 8 -9.66 9.12 53.44
C TYR A 8 -9.12 7.98 52.57
N HIS A 9 -9.09 6.76 53.10
CA HIS A 9 -8.59 5.60 52.36
C HIS A 9 -9.54 5.22 51.20
N ILE A 10 -10.85 5.35 51.39
CA ILE A 10 -11.84 5.03 50.37
C ILE A 10 -11.83 6.06 49.24
N LEU A 11 -11.67 7.35 49.57
CA LEU A 11 -11.58 8.42 48.58
C LEU A 11 -10.32 8.28 47.71
N ASN A 12 -9.17 7.96 48.33
CA ASN A 12 -7.91 7.78 47.62
C ASN A 12 -7.94 6.54 46.70
N LEU A 13 -8.55 5.44 47.16
CA LEU A 13 -8.69 4.21 46.37
C LEU A 13 -9.57 4.42 45.13
N ARG A 14 -10.71 5.11 45.27
CA ARG A 14 -11.59 5.47 44.13
C ARG A 14 -10.90 6.39 43.13
N THR A 15 -10.12 7.36 43.61
CA THR A 15 -9.37 8.28 42.76
C THR A 15 -8.21 7.56 42.05
N LEU A 16 -7.58 6.57 42.70
CA LEU A 16 -6.56 5.72 42.10
C LEU A 16 -7.17 4.82 41.00
N PHE A 17 -8.35 4.23 41.25
CA PHE A 17 -9.08 3.45 40.25
C PHE A 17 -9.56 4.29 39.07
N LEU A 18 -10.02 5.53 39.30
CA LEU A 18 -10.40 6.45 38.22
C LEU A 18 -9.21 6.84 37.36
N LYS A 19 -8.05 7.12 37.98
CA LYS A 19 -6.81 7.45 37.27
C LYS A 19 -6.25 6.24 36.50
N ALA A 20 -6.34 5.04 37.07
CA ALA A 20 -5.97 3.80 36.40
C ALA A 20 -6.89 3.51 35.21
N ALA A 21 -8.20 3.69 35.34
CA ALA A 21 -9.17 3.52 34.26
C ALA A 21 -8.96 4.53 33.11
N LEU A 22 -8.58 5.78 33.43
CA LEU A 22 -8.23 6.77 32.41
C LEU A 22 -6.95 6.41 31.66
N LEU A 23 -5.95 5.81 32.34
CA LEU A 23 -4.71 5.36 31.72
C LEU A 23 -4.95 4.19 30.75
N SER A 24 -5.86 3.26 31.10
CA SER A 24 -6.21 2.11 30.27
C SER A 24 -6.91 2.47 28.97
N ALA A 25 -7.70 3.55 28.96
CA ALA A 25 -8.44 3.99 27.77
C ALA A 25 -7.53 4.56 26.67
N VAL A 26 -6.35 5.08 27.03
CA VAL A 26 -5.40 5.67 26.07
C VAL A 26 -4.55 4.61 25.36
N LEU A 27 -4.38 3.41 25.95
CA LEU A 27 -3.56 2.34 25.37
C LEU A 27 -4.28 1.50 24.29
N LEU A 28 -5.56 1.76 24.01
CA LEU A 28 -6.34 1.03 23.00
C LEU A 28 -6.33 1.67 21.61
N THR A 29 -5.44 2.63 21.33
CA THR A 29 -5.10 2.95 19.93
C THR A 29 -4.25 1.82 19.39
N THR A 30 -4.91 0.71 19.06
CA THR A 30 -4.36 -0.33 18.21
C THR A 30 -3.98 0.36 16.91
N SER A 31 -2.69 0.61 16.72
CA SER A 31 -2.13 0.88 15.41
C SER A 31 -2.51 -0.34 14.58
N SER A 32 -3.55 -0.20 13.77
CA SER A 32 -3.87 -1.14 12.72
C SER A 32 -2.68 -1.13 11.78
N VAL A 33 -1.68 -1.96 12.07
CA VAL A 33 -0.67 -2.38 11.10
C VAL A 33 -1.47 -3.17 10.08
N SER A 34 -2.10 -2.45 9.15
CA SER A 34 -2.46 -3.01 7.87
C SER A 34 -1.18 -3.64 7.37
N ALA A 35 -1.15 -4.97 7.27
CA ALA A 35 0.04 -5.66 6.78
C ALA A 35 0.36 -5.05 5.42
N GLU A 36 1.45 -4.28 5.36
CA GLU A 36 1.84 -3.46 4.22
C GLU A 36 1.89 -4.39 3.01
N ARG A 37 0.89 -4.26 2.14
CA ARG A 37 0.81 -5.07 0.93
C ARG A 37 1.76 -4.43 -0.05
N VAL A 38 2.68 -5.23 -0.55
CA VAL A 38 3.76 -4.72 -1.41
C VAL A 38 3.86 -5.53 -2.69
N ALA A 39 4.26 -4.85 -3.75
CA ALA A 39 4.60 -5.46 -5.01
C ALA A 39 6.05 -5.10 -5.42
N ARG A 40 6.66 -5.98 -6.19
CA ARG A 40 7.93 -5.75 -6.91
C ARG A 40 7.78 -6.19 -8.35
N ILE A 41 8.56 -5.59 -9.23
CA ILE A 41 8.57 -5.92 -10.66
C ILE A 41 9.86 -6.65 -11.03
N MET A 42 9.72 -7.70 -11.84
CA MET A 42 10.81 -8.35 -12.55
C MET A 42 10.61 -8.15 -14.06
N TYR A 43 11.48 -7.37 -14.70
CA TYR A 43 11.50 -7.18 -16.15
C TYR A 43 12.80 -7.72 -16.76
N TYR A 44 13.05 -9.01 -16.52
CA TYR A 44 14.34 -9.60 -16.82
C TYR A 44 14.58 -9.75 -18.32
N GLY A 45 15.76 -9.33 -18.79
CA GLY A 45 16.19 -9.54 -20.17
C GLY A 45 15.53 -8.63 -21.19
N ALA A 46 14.81 -7.59 -20.77
CA ALA A 46 14.19 -6.66 -21.71
C ALA A 46 15.22 -5.95 -22.58
N SER A 47 14.82 -5.63 -23.81
CA SER A 47 15.64 -5.04 -24.85
C SER A 47 16.20 -3.67 -24.45
N LYS A 48 17.14 -3.15 -25.25
CA LYS A 48 17.68 -1.80 -25.03
C LYS A 48 16.66 -0.68 -25.23
N ALA A 49 15.65 -0.93 -26.05
CA ALA A 49 14.58 0.01 -26.37
C ALA A 49 13.38 -0.11 -25.40
N ALA A 50 13.32 -1.17 -24.58
CA ALA A 50 12.24 -1.41 -23.66
C ALA A 50 12.06 -0.26 -22.64
N PRO A 51 10.83 -0.02 -22.15
CA PRO A 51 10.58 1.00 -21.14
C PRO A 51 11.38 0.78 -19.86
N LYS A 52 11.87 1.87 -19.27
CA LYS A 52 12.69 1.85 -18.05
C LYS A 52 11.92 2.24 -16.79
N THR A 53 10.74 2.83 -16.96
CA THR A 53 9.87 3.31 -15.88
C THR A 53 8.44 3.06 -16.30
N ALA A 54 7.60 2.70 -15.34
CA ALA A 54 6.16 2.72 -15.47
C ALA A 54 5.57 3.65 -14.40
N PHE A 55 4.47 4.32 -14.73
CA PHE A 55 3.61 4.93 -13.73
C PHE A 55 2.48 3.96 -13.43
N VAL A 56 2.41 3.54 -12.17
CA VAL A 56 1.45 2.54 -11.69
C VAL A 56 0.30 3.28 -11.03
N TYR A 57 -0.89 3.11 -11.58
CA TYR A 57 -2.13 3.66 -11.07
C TYR A 57 -2.94 2.57 -10.39
N ASP A 58 -3.53 2.91 -9.24
CA ASP A 58 -4.60 2.12 -8.65
C ASP A 58 -5.98 2.61 -9.11
N GLN A 59 -7.03 1.98 -8.58
CA GLN A 59 -8.42 2.31 -8.88
C GLN A 59 -8.91 3.64 -8.28
N THR A 60 -8.14 4.24 -7.37
CA THR A 60 -8.43 5.57 -6.79
C THR A 60 -7.84 6.70 -7.63
N GLY A 61 -6.96 6.37 -8.59
CA GLY A 61 -6.24 7.34 -9.42
C GLY A 61 -4.90 7.77 -8.84
N ALA A 62 -4.54 7.30 -7.63
CA ALA A 62 -3.22 7.52 -7.08
C ALA A 62 -2.16 6.84 -7.97
N SER A 63 -1.06 7.55 -8.22
CA SER A 63 0.00 7.08 -9.10
C SER A 63 1.37 7.13 -8.45
N GLN A 64 2.23 6.19 -8.80
CA GLN A 64 3.62 6.20 -8.39
C GLN A 64 4.54 5.71 -9.52
N PRO A 65 5.73 6.32 -9.69
CA PRO A 65 6.71 5.86 -10.65
C PRO A 65 7.43 4.61 -10.11
N VAL A 66 7.53 3.57 -10.92
CA VAL A 66 8.26 2.34 -10.60
C VAL A 66 9.29 2.08 -11.69
N LYS A 67 10.54 1.84 -11.26
CA LYS A 67 11.64 1.50 -12.17
C LYS A 67 11.47 0.08 -12.68
N LEU A 68 11.65 -0.09 -13.99
CA LEU A 68 11.64 -1.38 -14.67
C LEU A 68 13.09 -1.81 -14.93
N GLY A 69 13.70 -2.42 -13.91
CA GLY A 69 15.06 -2.92 -13.96
C GLY A 69 15.18 -4.12 -14.91
N ARG A 70 16.12 -4.05 -15.86
CA ARG A 70 16.36 -5.12 -16.85
C ARG A 70 17.14 -6.32 -16.32
N TYR A 71 17.83 -6.11 -15.20
CA TYR A 71 18.76 -7.07 -14.60
C TYR A 71 18.52 -7.26 -13.10
N HIS A 72 17.57 -6.54 -12.52
CA HIS A 72 17.26 -6.59 -11.08
C HIS A 72 15.78 -6.34 -10.87
N PHE A 73 15.27 -6.80 -9.72
CA PHE A 73 13.93 -6.45 -9.26
C PHE A 73 13.82 -4.95 -9.01
N SER A 74 12.63 -4.39 -9.22
CA SER A 74 12.33 -3.04 -8.75
C SER A 74 12.44 -2.96 -7.22
N ASP A 75 12.50 -1.73 -6.72
CA ASP A 75 12.16 -1.45 -5.32
C ASP A 75 10.73 -1.95 -5.03
N SER A 76 10.47 -2.28 -3.77
CA SER A 76 9.10 -2.56 -3.33
C SER A 76 8.26 -1.28 -3.42
N PHE A 77 7.01 -1.43 -3.83
CA PHE A 77 6.02 -0.37 -3.73
C PHE A 77 4.75 -0.88 -3.05
N GLU A 78 4.08 0.01 -2.32
CA GLU A 78 2.83 -0.31 -1.64
C GLU A 78 1.69 -0.47 -2.63
N ILE A 79 0.78 -1.40 -2.32
CA ILE A 79 -0.48 -1.57 -3.03
C ILE A 79 -1.66 -1.46 -2.05
N PRO A 80 -2.80 -0.88 -2.47
CA PRO A 80 -3.94 -0.72 -1.58
C PRO A 80 -4.48 -2.05 -1.05
N SER A 81 -5.18 -2.00 0.08
CA SER A 81 -5.91 -3.15 0.61
C SER A 81 -7.12 -3.52 -0.27
N GLY A 82 -7.52 -4.80 -0.23
CA GLY A 82 -8.68 -5.30 -0.98
C GLY A 82 -8.35 -5.81 -2.38
N ASP A 83 -9.39 -6.18 -3.12
CA ASP A 83 -9.23 -6.57 -4.52
C ASP A 83 -8.95 -5.31 -5.34
N ILE A 84 -7.86 -5.33 -6.10
CA ILE A 84 -7.40 -4.15 -6.85
C ILE A 84 -7.07 -4.51 -8.29
N VAL A 85 -7.16 -3.51 -9.15
CA VAL A 85 -6.60 -3.55 -10.49
C VAL A 85 -5.55 -2.46 -10.59
N LEU A 86 -4.31 -2.86 -10.81
CA LEU A 86 -3.24 -1.92 -11.14
C LEU A 86 -3.21 -1.68 -12.64
N LYS A 87 -2.96 -0.44 -13.05
CA LYS A 87 -2.80 -0.04 -14.46
C LYS A 87 -1.45 0.63 -14.65
N PHE A 88 -0.78 0.29 -15.75
CA PHE A 88 0.59 0.71 -16.03
C PHE A 88 0.62 1.56 -17.30
N VAL A 89 1.27 2.72 -17.22
CA VAL A 89 1.45 3.63 -18.36
C VAL A 89 2.89 4.16 -18.42
N SER A 90 3.30 4.62 -19.61
CA SER A 90 4.67 5.08 -19.87
C SER A 90 5.00 6.45 -19.28
N LYS A 91 4.00 7.26 -19.00
CA LYS A 91 4.13 8.63 -18.50
C LYS A 91 3.02 8.94 -17.50
N GLN A 92 3.31 9.83 -16.55
CA GLN A 92 2.30 10.36 -15.66
C GLN A 92 1.21 11.06 -16.48
N LEU A 93 -0.03 10.76 -16.15
CA LEU A 93 -1.22 11.43 -16.68
C LEU A 93 -1.55 12.64 -15.80
N PRO A 94 -2.06 13.74 -16.38
CA PRO A 94 -2.73 14.80 -15.63
C PRO A 94 -3.89 14.27 -14.79
N ASP A 95 -4.21 14.96 -13.69
CA ASP A 95 -5.21 14.51 -12.71
C ASP A 95 -6.63 14.36 -13.29
N ASP A 96 -6.95 15.11 -14.34
CA ASP A 96 -8.24 15.09 -15.04
C ASP A 96 -8.29 14.09 -16.22
N GLN A 97 -7.15 13.48 -16.57
CA GLN A 97 -7.07 12.55 -17.69
C GLN A 97 -7.42 11.12 -17.25
N LEU A 98 -8.38 10.51 -17.96
CA LEU A 98 -8.73 9.11 -17.75
C LEU A 98 -7.61 8.15 -18.22
N LEU A 99 -7.48 7.02 -17.51
CA LEU A 99 -6.58 5.93 -17.88
C LEU A 99 -6.93 5.38 -19.28
N PRO A 100 -5.96 5.22 -20.20
CA PRO A 100 -6.20 4.65 -21.51
C PRO A 100 -6.75 3.22 -21.42
N LYS A 101 -7.78 2.90 -22.20
CA LYS A 101 -8.41 1.56 -22.19
C LYS A 101 -7.42 0.42 -22.49
N GLY A 102 -6.43 0.67 -23.34
CA GLY A 102 -5.40 -0.31 -23.71
C GLY A 102 -4.23 -0.43 -22.73
N ALA A 103 -4.20 0.35 -21.64
CA ALA A 103 -3.13 0.27 -20.66
C ALA A 103 -3.06 -1.14 -20.04
N PRO A 104 -1.87 -1.79 -20.02
CA PRO A 104 -1.66 -3.04 -19.34
C PRO A 104 -2.18 -2.98 -17.91
N GLY A 105 -2.89 -4.01 -17.49
CA GLY A 105 -3.47 -4.08 -16.16
C GLY A 105 -3.36 -5.45 -15.53
N LEU A 106 -3.21 -5.46 -14.21
CA LEU A 106 -3.07 -6.67 -13.43
C LEU A 106 -4.07 -6.64 -12.28
N LYS A 107 -4.87 -7.70 -12.17
CA LYS A 107 -5.76 -7.92 -11.03
C LYS A 107 -4.96 -8.56 -9.91
N ILE A 108 -5.04 -7.99 -8.70
CA ILE A 108 -4.39 -8.54 -7.52
C ILE A 108 -5.47 -8.83 -6.46
N PRO A 109 -5.73 -10.11 -6.15
CA PRO A 109 -6.68 -10.50 -5.11
C PRO A 109 -6.26 -9.99 -3.73
N LYS A 110 -7.22 -9.63 -2.88
CA LYS A 110 -6.96 -9.10 -1.52
C LYS A 110 -6.10 -10.00 -0.64
N GLU A 111 -6.09 -11.30 -0.90
CA GLU A 111 -5.34 -12.30 -0.12
C GLU A 111 -3.83 -12.19 -0.33
N TRP A 112 -3.39 -11.60 -1.46
CA TRP A 112 -1.98 -11.52 -1.81
C TRP A 112 -1.30 -10.35 -1.10
N LYS A 113 -0.36 -10.65 -0.19
CA LYS A 113 0.35 -9.63 0.61
C LYS A 113 1.68 -9.17 0.00
N LYS A 114 2.38 -10.08 -0.68
CA LYS A 114 3.66 -9.82 -1.34
C LYS A 114 3.54 -10.34 -2.77
N VAL A 115 3.61 -9.45 -3.74
CA VAL A 115 3.34 -9.77 -5.15
C VAL A 115 4.62 -9.56 -5.95
N LEU A 116 5.00 -10.56 -6.75
CA LEU A 116 6.03 -10.40 -7.77
C LEU A 116 5.33 -10.28 -9.12
N ILE A 117 5.42 -9.09 -9.73
CA ILE A 117 4.87 -8.82 -11.05
C ILE A 117 5.96 -9.11 -12.08
N MET A 118 5.74 -10.13 -12.90
CA MET A 118 6.57 -10.44 -14.05
C MET A 118 6.13 -9.59 -15.23
N VAL A 119 7.11 -8.98 -15.89
CA VAL A 119 6.89 -8.11 -17.05
C VAL A 119 7.65 -8.69 -18.24
N SER A 120 6.99 -8.69 -19.40
CA SER A 120 7.58 -9.05 -20.69
C SER A 120 7.24 -7.99 -21.74
N GLU A 121 8.05 -7.88 -22.79
CA GLU A 121 7.75 -7.00 -23.92
C GLU A 121 6.49 -7.48 -24.65
N ASP A 122 5.64 -6.53 -25.03
CA ASP A 122 4.48 -6.74 -25.88
C ASP A 122 4.41 -5.60 -26.88
N LEU A 123 5.03 -5.80 -28.05
CA LEU A 123 5.16 -4.75 -29.06
C LEU A 123 3.82 -4.42 -29.74
N GLU A 124 2.81 -5.26 -29.59
CA GLU A 124 1.46 -5.03 -30.13
C GLU A 124 0.68 -4.02 -29.28
N ASN A 125 1.05 -3.85 -28.00
CA ASN A 125 0.42 -2.85 -27.15
C ASN A 125 1.00 -1.45 -27.40
N ALA A 126 0.32 -0.70 -28.27
CA ALA A 126 0.70 0.67 -28.62
C ALA A 126 0.60 1.68 -27.46
N VAL A 127 -0.15 1.39 -26.38
CA VAL A 127 -0.28 2.29 -25.22
C VAL A 127 0.95 2.20 -24.33
N PHE A 128 1.33 0.97 -23.99
CA PHE A 128 2.53 0.70 -23.23
C PHE A 128 3.00 -0.72 -23.56
N PRO A 129 4.16 -0.90 -24.21
CA PRO A 129 4.51 -2.14 -24.90
C PRO A 129 5.04 -3.22 -23.95
N ILE A 130 4.23 -3.55 -22.95
CA ILE A 130 4.51 -4.58 -21.95
C ILE A 130 3.25 -5.41 -21.66
N THR A 131 3.46 -6.65 -21.23
CA THR A 131 2.44 -7.50 -20.62
C THR A 131 2.82 -7.80 -19.17
N LEU A 132 1.80 -8.01 -18.33
CA LEU A 132 1.94 -8.21 -16.89
C LEU A 132 1.40 -9.59 -16.50
N ASN A 133 2.13 -10.30 -15.64
CA ASN A 133 1.70 -11.54 -14.98
C ASN A 133 2.12 -11.50 -13.50
N ALA A 134 1.44 -12.25 -12.63
CA ALA A 134 1.79 -12.36 -11.21
C ALA A 134 1.39 -13.73 -10.63
#